data_AF-A0A3D5Z9S5-F1
#
_entry.id   AF-A0A3D5Z9S5-F1
#
_cell.length_a   1.000
_cell.length_b   1.000
_cell.length_c   1.000
_cell.angle_alpha   90.00
_cell.angle_beta   90.00
_cell.angle_gamma   90.00
#
_symmetry.space_group_name_H-M   'P 1'
#
loop_
_entity.id
_entity.type
_entity.pdbx_description
1 polymer ?
#
loop_
_entity_poly.entity_id
_entity_poly.type
_entity_poly.pdbx_seq_one_letter_code
_entity_poly.pdbx_strand_id
1 'polypeptide(L)'
;MKEKKLISLTSMLLLLIIGFSQTNSTVSGYVLDSATGEALIGAYVYELNSNKAATTNVYGFYSLTLPSDSIKLFTSYIGYSSQTPSFNLVQDISRTFDLDSSLELSEAVIESSQSEP
;
A
#
# COMPACT_ATOMS: atom_id res chain seq x y z
N MET A 1 -7.30 39.67 37.99
CA MET A 1 -8.28 38.93 37.14
C MET A 1 -7.99 39.04 35.64
N LYS A 2 -7.64 40.21 35.10
CA LYS A 2 -7.29 40.40 33.68
C LYS A 2 -6.05 39.59 33.26
N GLU A 3 -4.97 39.67 34.04
CA GLU A 3 -3.72 38.90 33.84
C GLU A 3 -3.95 37.39 33.73
N LYS A 4 -4.73 36.81 34.65
CA LYS A 4 -5.05 35.37 34.66
C LYS A 4 -5.93 34.96 33.48
N LYS A 5 -6.85 35.84 33.04
CA LYS A 5 -7.64 35.62 31.81
C LYS A 5 -6.76 35.67 30.56
N LEU A 6 -5.76 36.56 30.53
CA LEU A 6 -4.85 36.68 29.40
C LEU A 6 -3.95 35.44 29.27
N ILE A 7 -3.40 34.93 30.38
CA ILE A 7 -2.60 33.70 30.42
C ILE A 7 -3.43 32.46 30.04
N SER A 8 -4.69 32.39 30.51
CA SER A 8 -5.59 31.28 30.13
C SER A 8 -5.92 31.30 28.64
N LEU A 9 -6.09 32.49 28.05
CA LEU A 9 -6.42 32.64 26.63
C LEU A 9 -5.22 32.31 25.74
N THR A 10 -4.00 32.72 26.12
CA THR A 10 -2.79 32.37 25.39
C THR A 10 -2.46 30.87 25.49
N SER A 11 -2.65 30.25 26.67
CA SER A 11 -2.47 28.80 26.83
C SER A 11 -3.47 27.98 26.01
N MET A 12 -4.71 28.46 25.88
CA MET A 12 -5.72 27.80 25.05
C MET A 12 -5.43 27.95 23.56
N LEU A 13 -4.87 29.09 23.14
CA LEU A 13 -4.41 29.32 21.77
C LEU A 13 -3.20 28.43 21.41
N LEU A 14 -2.30 28.17 22.37
CA LEU A 14 -1.15 27.29 22.18
C LEU A 14 -1.53 25.81 22.08
N LEU A 15 -2.65 25.36 22.65
CA LEU A 15 -3.11 23.98 22.49
C LEU A 15 -3.69 23.70 21.10
N LEU A 16 -4.27 24.72 20.44
CA LEU A 16 -4.89 24.55 19.13
C LEU A 16 -3.85 24.27 18.03
N ILE A 17 -2.67 24.86 18.11
CA ILE A 17 -1.60 24.69 17.09
C ILE A 17 -0.98 23.28 17.08
N ILE A 18 -1.03 22.53 18.19
CA ILE A 18 -0.47 21.17 18.27
C ILE A 18 -1.42 20.12 17.68
N GLY A 19 -2.73 20.42 17.62
CA GLY A 19 -3.77 19.49 17.16
C GLY A 19 -3.90 19.38 15.63
N PHE A 20 -3.27 20.26 14.84
CA PHE A 20 -3.37 20.27 13.38
C PHE A 20 -2.19 19.61 12.65
N SER A 21 -1.28 18.95 13.36
CA SER A 21 -0.09 18.32 12.77
C SER A 21 -0.29 16.85 12.37
N GLN A 22 -1.37 16.52 11.67
CA GLN A 22 -1.40 15.27 10.90
C GLN A 22 -0.66 15.50 9.59
N THR A 23 0.62 15.17 9.58
CA THR A 23 1.39 15.06 8.34
C THR A 23 0.78 13.94 7.50
N ASN A 24 0.47 14.24 6.24
CA ASN A 24 0.19 13.19 5.26
C ASN A 24 1.49 12.83 4.55
N SER A 25 1.55 11.61 4.04
CA SER A 25 2.66 11.11 3.25
C SER A 25 2.11 10.25 2.12
N THR A 26 2.84 10.18 1.01
CA THR A 26 2.42 9.52 -0.21
C THR A 26 3.23 8.24 -0.42
N VAL A 27 2.52 7.13 -0.60
CA VAL A 27 3.10 5.89 -1.13
C VAL A 27 2.77 5.87 -2.62
N SER A 28 3.80 5.79 -3.44
CA SER A 28 3.65 5.68 -4.89
C SER A 28 4.53 4.56 -5.43
N GLY A 29 4.27 4.11 -6.65
CA GLY A 29 5.09 3.08 -7.27
C GLY A 29 4.32 2.32 -8.32
N TYR A 30 4.72 1.08 -8.55
CA TYR A 30 4.16 0.23 -9.59
C TYR A 30 3.65 -1.09 -9.03
N VAL A 31 2.67 -1.68 -9.69
CA VAL A 31 2.28 -3.08 -9.47
C VAL A 31 2.60 -3.84 -10.75
N LEU A 32 3.47 -4.84 -10.65
CA LEU A 32 4.03 -5.57 -11.78
C LEU A 32 3.81 -7.08 -11.62
N ASP A 33 3.82 -7.79 -12.73
CA ASP A 33 3.95 -9.24 -12.76
C ASP A 33 5.38 -9.63 -12.37
N SER A 34 5.52 -10.48 -11.35
CA SER A 34 6.81 -10.91 -10.79
C SER A 34 7.70 -11.66 -11.79
N ALA A 35 7.10 -12.41 -12.71
CA ALA A 35 7.83 -13.25 -13.66
C ALA A 35 8.29 -12.48 -14.91
N THR A 36 7.46 -11.55 -15.39
CA THR A 36 7.67 -10.85 -16.67
C THR A 36 8.08 -9.40 -16.52
N GLY A 37 7.79 -8.78 -15.37
CA GLY A 37 7.94 -7.35 -15.15
C GLY A 37 6.88 -6.50 -15.86
N GLU A 38 5.84 -7.12 -16.43
CA GLU A 38 4.76 -6.39 -17.11
C GLU A 38 3.90 -5.60 -16.12
N ALA A 39 3.38 -4.46 -16.56
CA ALA A 39 2.52 -3.62 -15.76
C ALA A 39 1.14 -4.26 -15.54
N LEU A 40 0.73 -4.40 -14.28
CA LEU A 40 -0.61 -4.87 -13.93
C LEU A 40 -1.59 -3.70 -13.94
N ILE A 41 -2.32 -3.53 -15.04
CA ILE A 41 -3.26 -2.44 -15.29
C ILE A 41 -4.57 -2.70 -14.53
N GLY A 42 -4.98 -1.78 -13.65
CA GLY A 42 -6.19 -1.95 -12.87
C GLY A 42 -6.01 -2.74 -11.56
N ALA A 43 -4.76 -3.00 -11.15
CA ALA A 43 -4.46 -3.57 -9.84
C ALA A 43 -4.93 -2.64 -8.71
N TYR A 44 -5.45 -3.25 -7.66
CA TYR A 44 -6.04 -2.56 -6.52
C TYR A 44 -5.01 -2.47 -5.39
N VAL A 45 -4.73 -1.25 -4.92
CA VAL A 45 -3.85 -0.95 -3.79
C VAL A 45 -4.68 -0.27 -2.71
N TYR A 46 -4.85 -0.93 -1.56
CA TYR A 46 -5.81 -0.55 -0.53
C TYR A 46 -5.17 -0.53 0.85
N GLU A 47 -5.36 0.55 1.61
CA GLU A 47 -4.90 0.61 2.99
C GLU A 47 -6.02 0.17 3.94
N LEU A 48 -5.73 -0.85 4.76
CA LEU A 48 -6.74 -1.57 5.54
C LEU A 48 -7.40 -0.71 6.64
N ASN A 49 -6.72 0.27 7.22
CA ASN A 49 -7.20 1.01 8.39
C ASN A 49 -7.98 2.29 8.03
N SER A 50 -7.60 2.95 6.95
CA SER A 50 -8.09 4.26 6.51
C SER A 50 -9.17 4.15 5.44
N ASN A 51 -9.43 2.94 4.92
CA ASN A 51 -10.33 2.66 3.79
C ASN A 51 -9.99 3.45 2.51
N LYS A 52 -8.74 3.93 2.38
CA LYS A 52 -8.28 4.63 1.19
C LYS A 52 -7.69 3.62 0.20
N ALA A 53 -7.96 3.84 -1.08
CA ALA A 53 -7.50 2.97 -2.16
C ALA A 53 -7.02 3.77 -3.37
N ALA A 54 -6.18 3.14 -4.18
CA ALA A 54 -5.83 3.55 -5.52
C ALA A 54 -5.91 2.34 -6.46
N THR A 55 -6.17 2.62 -7.73
CA THR A 55 -6.09 1.63 -8.80
C THR A 55 -4.94 2.03 -9.72
N THR A 56 -4.18 1.06 -10.21
CA THR A 56 -3.07 1.34 -11.12
C THR A 56 -3.55 1.83 -12.49
N ASN A 57 -2.76 2.68 -13.13
CA ASN A 57 -3.00 3.14 -14.49
C ASN A 57 -2.47 2.14 -15.55
N VAL A 58 -2.48 2.53 -16.83
CA VAL A 58 -1.99 1.71 -17.97
C VAL A 58 -0.50 1.36 -17.92
N TYR A 59 0.28 2.05 -17.09
CA TYR A 59 1.69 1.78 -16.85
C TYR A 59 1.92 1.04 -15.53
N GLY A 60 0.85 0.57 -14.86
CA GLY A 60 0.95 -0.11 -13.57
C GLY A 60 1.21 0.84 -12.40
N PHE A 61 1.23 2.16 -12.63
CA PHE A 61 1.55 3.14 -11.60
C PHE A 61 0.35 3.43 -10.68
N TYR A 62 0.61 3.51 -9.37
CA TYR A 62 -0.33 3.97 -8.35
C TYR A 62 0.26 5.09 -7.49
N SER A 63 -0.62 5.86 -6.84
CA SER A 63 -0.25 6.85 -5.83
C SER A 63 -1.35 6.97 -4.79
N LEU A 64 -0.98 6.89 -3.51
CA LEU A 64 -1.91 6.89 -2.38
C LEU A 64 -1.38 7.77 -1.24
N THR A 65 -2.09 8.86 -0.94
CA THR A 65 -1.76 9.78 0.15
C THR A 65 -2.53 9.46 1.43
N LEU A 66 -1.79 9.14 2.48
CA LEU A 66 -2.28 8.59 3.74
C LEU A 66 -1.76 9.44 4.91
N PRO A 67 -2.45 9.46 6.06
CA PRO A 67 -1.88 9.98 7.29
C PRO A 67 -0.57 9.25 7.61
N SER A 68 0.46 9.97 8.05
CA SER A 68 1.72 9.38 8.46
C SER A 68 1.52 8.50 9.71
N ASP A 69 1.49 7.18 9.51
CA ASP A 69 1.28 6.18 10.57
C ASP A 69 1.80 4.80 10.13
N SER A 70 1.66 3.80 11.00
CA SER A 70 1.78 2.39 10.66
C SER A 70 0.64 1.98 9.73
N ILE A 71 0.95 1.71 8.47
CA ILE A 71 -0.03 1.35 7.44
C ILE A 71 0.14 -0.09 6.98
N LYS A 72 -0.95 -0.67 6.47
CA LYS A 72 -0.97 -2.01 5.91
C LYS A 72 -1.63 -1.97 4.53
N LEU A 73 -0.81 -2.10 3.48
CA LEU A 73 -1.28 -2.04 2.10
C LEU A 73 -1.60 -3.43 1.57
N PHE A 74 -2.87 -3.67 1.28
CA PHE A 74 -3.35 -4.81 0.53
C PHE A 74 -3.28 -4.51 -0.97
N THR A 75 -2.50 -5.31 -1.70
CA THR A 75 -2.36 -5.19 -3.15
C THR A 75 -2.88 -6.45 -3.82
N SER A 76 -3.77 -6.31 -4.81
CA SER A 76 -4.40 -7.44 -5.49
C SER A 76 -4.66 -7.16 -6.97
N TYR A 77 -4.65 -8.24 -7.75
CA TYR A 77 -5.02 -8.23 -9.16
C TYR A 77 -5.62 -9.58 -9.55
N ILE A 78 -6.52 -9.60 -10.53
CA ILE A 78 -7.27 -10.80 -10.91
C ILE A 78 -6.31 -11.85 -11.47
N GLY A 79 -6.34 -13.06 -10.89
CA GLY A 79 -5.45 -14.16 -11.30
C GLY A 79 -4.08 -14.14 -10.62
N TYR A 80 -3.84 -13.24 -9.66
CA TYR A 80 -2.57 -13.08 -8.95
C TYR A 80 -2.71 -13.24 -7.44
N SER A 81 -1.62 -13.66 -6.82
CA SER A 81 -1.53 -13.81 -5.37
C SER A 81 -1.41 -12.43 -4.74
N SER A 82 -2.36 -12.08 -3.87
CA SER A 82 -2.36 -10.78 -3.18
C SER A 82 -1.22 -10.68 -2.17
N GLN A 83 -0.68 -9.47 -1.98
CA GLN A 83 0.30 -9.17 -0.95
C GLN A 83 -0.27 -8.19 0.08
N THR A 84 0.24 -8.25 1.32
CA THR A 84 -0.23 -7.34 2.38
C THR A 84 0.88 -6.85 3.33
N PRO A 85 1.92 -6.17 2.82
CA PRO A 85 2.99 -5.66 3.67
C PRO A 85 2.53 -4.53 4.59
N SER A 86 3.15 -4.50 5.78
CA SER A 86 3.02 -3.42 6.75
C SER A 86 4.29 -2.60 6.79
N PHE A 87 4.17 -1.28 6.91
CA PHE A 87 5.31 -0.39 7.05
C PHE A 87 4.92 0.93 7.73
N ASN A 88 5.92 1.62 8.27
CA ASN A 88 5.73 2.90 8.94
C ASN A 88 5.92 4.04 7.92
N LEU A 89 4.86 4.80 7.67
CA LEU A 89 4.86 5.88 6.70
C LEU A 89 5.20 7.21 7.37
N VAL A 90 6.49 7.49 7.52
CA VAL A 90 6.97 8.74 8.14
C VAL A 90 7.17 9.86 7.10
N GLN A 91 7.32 9.50 5.83
CA GLN A 91 7.58 10.40 4.71
C GLN A 91 7.06 9.77 3.41
N ASP A 92 7.13 10.51 2.32
CA ASP A 92 6.87 9.96 1.00
C ASP A 92 7.84 8.80 0.68
N ILE A 93 7.28 7.71 0.15
CA ILE A 93 8.06 6.54 -0.25
C ILE A 93 7.64 6.05 -1.63
N SER A 94 8.60 5.43 -2.32
CA SER A 94 8.37 4.67 -3.55
C SER A 94 8.41 3.18 -3.24
N ARG A 95 7.35 2.44 -3.60
CA ARG A 95 7.25 1.00 -3.38
C ARG A 95 6.62 0.31 -4.59
N THR A 96 7.38 -0.59 -5.20
CA THR A 96 6.87 -1.53 -6.21
C THR A 96 6.33 -2.79 -5.53
N PHE A 97 5.24 -3.34 -6.07
CA PHE A 97 4.67 -4.63 -5.69
C PHE A 97 4.74 -5.58 -6.88
N ASP A 98 5.57 -6.60 -6.77
CA ASP A 98 5.71 -7.66 -7.76
C ASP A 98 4.80 -8.82 -7.35
N LEU A 99 3.69 -9.04 -8.07
CA LEU A 99 2.72 -10.08 -7.74
C LEU A 99 3.00 -11.35 -8.55
N ASP A 100 2.92 -12.50 -7.89
CA ASP A 100 3.06 -13.81 -8.53
C ASP A 100 1.71 -14.27 -9.10
N SER A 101 1.71 -14.76 -10.34
CA SER A 101 0.52 -15.34 -10.96
C SER A 101 0.04 -16.55 -10.14
N SER A 102 -1.25 -16.57 -9.77
CA SER A 102 -1.87 -17.70 -9.07
C SER A 102 -2.17 -18.87 -10.01
N LEU A 103 -1.95 -18.71 -11.32
CA LEU A 103 -2.25 -19.71 -12.35
C LEU A 103 -1.06 -20.62 -12.69
N GLU A 104 0.04 -20.58 -11.93
CA GLU A 104 1.13 -21.53 -12.11
C GLU A 104 0.67 -22.97 -11.79
N LEU A 105 0.21 -23.69 -12.81
CA LEU A 105 0.06 -25.13 -12.75
C LEU A 105 1.45 -25.76 -12.63
N SER A 106 1.68 -26.54 -11.57
CA SER A 106 2.79 -27.48 -11.57
C SER A 106 2.66 -28.41 -12.78
N GLU A 107 3.63 -28.34 -13.69
CA GLU A 107 3.75 -29.27 -14.79
C GLU A 107 3.85 -30.69 -14.22
N ALA A 108 2.83 -31.51 -14.44
CA ALA A 108 2.87 -32.91 -14.06
C ALA A 108 3.84 -33.63 -14.99
N VAL A 109 5.07 -33.88 -14.52
CA VAL A 109 6.03 -34.73 -15.22
C VAL A 109 5.46 -36.15 -15.23
N ILE A 110 4.88 -36.56 -16.36
CA ILE A 110 4.43 -37.94 -16.55
C ILE A 110 5.68 -38.78 -16.85
N GLU A 111 6.30 -39.35 -15.82
CA GLU A 111 7.29 -40.39 -16.02
C GLU A 111 6.59 -41.65 -16.55
N SER A 112 6.68 -41.87 -17.86
CA SER A 112 6.21 -43.10 -18.48
C SER A 112 7.09 -44.28 -18.03
N SER A 113 6.62 -45.08 -17.08
CA SER A 113 7.17 -46.41 -16.84
C SER A 113 6.65 -47.36 -17.92
N GLN A 114 7.36 -47.41 -19.06
CA GLN A 114 7.16 -48.45 -20.05
C GLN A 114 7.79 -49.74 -19.51
N SER A 115 7.02 -50.50 -18.74
CA SER A 115 7.27 -51.93 -18.55
C SER A 115 6.56 -52.69 -19.67
N GLU A 116 7.28 -52.97 -20.75
CA GLU A 116 6.82 -53.92 -21.76
C GLU A 116 7.04 -55.38 -21.29
N PRO A 117 6.18 -56.32 -21.74
CA PRO A 117 6.01 -57.66 -21.19
C PRO A 117 7.13 -58.66 -21.51
#